data_AF-A0A942I6E0-F1
#
_entry.id   AF-A0A942I6E0-F1
#
_cell.length_a   1.000
_cell.length_b   1.000
_cell.length_c   1.000
_cell.angle_alpha   90.00
_cell.angle_beta   90.00
_cell.angle_gamma   90.00
#
_symmetry.space_group_name_H-M   'P 1'
#
loop_
_entity.id
_entity.type
_entity.pdbx_description
1 polymer ?
#
loop_
_entity_poly.entity_id
_entity_poly.type
_entity_poly.pdbx_seq_one_letter_code
_entity_poly.pdbx_strand_id
1 'polypeptide(L)' 'MTQRNRKLIGVFLILGSIIAWLSIFTSVYLAFPPDLPIWILMPYFIVAGMGWLYPAMAIIRWMSKPDA' A
#
# COMPACT_ATOMS: atom_id res chain seq x y z
N MET A 1 -23.98 2.08 5.74
CA MET A 1 -23.05 1.45 6.71
C MET A 1 -22.71 2.47 7.76
N THR A 2 -22.74 2.10 9.04
CA THR A 2 -22.29 2.99 10.11
C THR A 2 -20.78 3.21 10.04
N GLN A 3 -20.32 4.33 10.60
CA GLN A 3 -18.93 4.73 10.75
C GLN A 3 -18.10 3.63 11.43
N ARG A 4 -18.69 2.97 12.45
CA ARG A 4 -18.10 1.82 13.16
C ARG A 4 -17.86 0.62 12.23
N ASN A 5 -18.85 0.26 11.39
CA ASN A 5 -18.70 -0.85 10.45
C ASN A 5 -17.65 -0.55 9.38
N ARG A 6 -17.60 0.70 8.89
CA ARG A 6 -16.57 1.14 7.93
C ARG A 6 -15.17 1.10 8.52
N LYS A 7 -14.99 1.40 9.81
CA LYS A 7 -13.71 1.22 10.50
C LYS A 7 -13.31 -0.24 10.61
N LEU A 8 -14.23 -1.14 10.99
CA LEU A 8 -13.94 -2.58 11.08
C LEU A 8 -13.48 -3.14 9.74
N ILE A 9 -14.21 -2.88 8.67
CA ILE A 9 -13.84 -3.33 7.31
C ILE A 9 -12.57 -2.62 6.84
N GLY A 10 -12.45 -1.32 7.15
CA GLY A 10 -11.30 -0.50 6.79
C GLY A 10 -9.97 -1.06 7.30
N VAL A 11 -9.94 -1.63 8.51
CA VAL A 11 -8.72 -2.27 9.05
C VAL A 11 -8.30 -3.46 8.18
N PHE A 12 -9.23 -4.34 7.82
CA PHE A 12 -8.93 -5.47 6.94
C PHE A 12 -8.53 -5.02 5.54
N LEU A 13 -9.17 -3.97 5.01
CA LEU A 13 -8.80 -3.40 3.72
C LEU A 13 -7.38 -2.80 3.74
N ILE A 14 -6.98 -2.11 4.81
CA ILE A 14 -5.61 -1.61 4.95
C ILE A 14 -4.62 -2.76 4.99
N LEU A 15 -4.87 -3.78 5.83
CA LEU A 15 -3.98 -4.94 5.92
C LEU A 15 -3.86 -5.67 4.58
N GLY A 16 -4.99 -5.93 3.92
CA GLY A 16 -5.02 -6.53 2.60
C GLY A 16 -4.30 -5.68 1.55
N SER A 17 -4.45 -4.35 1.60
CA SER A 17 -3.74 -3.42 0.73
C SER A 17 -2.23 -3.47 0.93
N ILE A 18 -1.77 -3.53 2.18
CA ILE A 18 -0.33 -3.61 2.51
C ILE A 18 0.23 -4.95 2.02
N ILE A 19 -0.47 -6.05 2.29
CA ILE A 19 -0.06 -7.39 1.83
C ILE A 19 0.03 -7.42 0.30
N ALA A 20 -1.01 -6.95 -0.40
CA ALA A 20 -1.01 -6.91 -1.87
C ALA A 20 0.14 -6.05 -2.41
N TRP A 21 0.37 -4.87 -1.82
CA TRP A 21 1.45 -3.97 -2.22
C TRP A 21 2.83 -4.62 -2.05
N LEU A 22 3.08 -5.18 -0.86
CA LEU A 22 4.34 -5.86 -0.56
C LEU A 22 4.54 -7.08 -1.46
N SER A 23 3.50 -7.89 -1.69
CA SER A 23 3.58 -9.04 -2.58
C SER A 23 3.96 -8.62 -4.01
N ILE A 24 3.33 -7.58 -4.55
CA ILE A 24 3.62 -7.10 -5.91
C ILE A 24 5.06 -6.58 -6.00
N PHE A 25 5.45 -5.63 -5.16
CA PHE A 25 6.79 -5.02 -5.24
C PHE A 25 7.91 -5.98 -4.82
N THR A 26 7.66 -6.91 -3.89
CA THR A 26 8.66 -7.95 -3.60
C THR A 26 8.84 -8.88 -4.78
N SER A 27 7.75 -9.30 -5.43
CA SER A 27 7.83 -10.17 -6.62
C SER A 27 8.57 -9.50 -7.78
N VAL A 28 8.32 -8.21 -8.00
CA VAL A 28 9.04 -7.43 -9.03
C VAL A 28 10.52 -7.31 -8.71
N TYR A 29 10.88 -7.01 -7.46
CA TYR A 29 12.28 -6.92 -7.05
C TYR A 29 13.01 -8.27 -7.18
N LEU A 30 12.37 -9.37 -6.82
CA LEU A 30 12.93 -10.71 -6.96
C LEU A 30 13.15 -11.12 -8.43
N ALA A 31 12.43 -10.49 -9.37
CA ALA A 31 12.60 -10.72 -10.80
C ALA A 31 13.70 -9.84 -11.42
N PHE A 32 14.27 -8.88 -10.68
CA PHE A 32 15.36 -8.06 -11.19
C PHE A 32 16.65 -8.88 -11.33
N PRO A 33 17.45 -8.62 -12.38
CA PRO A 33 18.80 -9.14 -12.47
C PRO A 33 19.62 -8.77 -11.22
N PRO A 34 20.56 -9.63 -10.80
CA PRO A 34 21.54 -9.24 -9.80
C PRO A 34 22.37 -8.04 -10.30
N ASP A 35 22.92 -7.26 -9.35
CA ASP A 35 23.81 -6.13 -9.60
C ASP A 35 23.22 -4.96 -10.40
N LEU A 36 21.89 -4.77 -10.30
CA LEU A 36 21.25 -3.58 -10.82
C LEU A 36 21.86 -2.32 -10.19
N PRO A 37 22.16 -1.28 -11.00
CA PRO A 37 22.82 -0.11 -10.49
C PRO A 37 21.93 0.70 -9.54
N ILE A 38 22.58 1.40 -8.61
CA ILE A 38 21.91 2.12 -7.52
C ILE A 38 20.93 3.20 -8.01
N TRP A 39 21.17 3.84 -9.16
CA TRP A 39 20.25 4.83 -9.71
C TRP A 39 18.95 4.24 -10.25
N ILE A 40 18.86 2.92 -10.41
CA ILE A 40 17.61 2.21 -10.72
C ILE A 40 16.96 1.71 -9.42
N LEU A 41 17.77 1.09 -8.54
CA LEU A 41 17.28 0.54 -7.28
C LEU A 41 16.74 1.63 -6.34
N MET A 42 17.41 2.79 -6.24
CA MET A 42 17.00 3.87 -5.34
C MET A 42 15.61 4.42 -5.68
N PRO A 43 15.33 4.88 -6.92
CA PRO A 43 13.97 5.31 -7.27
C PRO A 43 12.94 4.20 -7.08
N TYR A 44 13.30 2.95 -7.41
CA TYR A 44 12.41 1.81 -7.19
C TYR A 44 12.01 1.67 -5.73
N PHE A 45 12.97 1.67 -4.80
CA PHE A 45 12.68 1.55 -3.37
C PHE A 45 11.98 2.77 -2.78
N ILE A 46 12.23 3.98 -3.30
CA ILE A 46 11.47 5.18 -2.91
C ILE A 46 10.00 4.99 -3.28
N VAL A 47 9.71 4.58 -4.52
CA VAL A 47 8.34 4.35 -4.99
C VAL A 47 7.69 3.18 -4.25
N ALA A 48 8.40 2.07 -4.08
CA ALA A 48 7.89 0.90 -3.36
C ALA A 48 7.61 1.22 -1.88
N GLY A 49 8.54 1.93 -1.23
CA GLY A 49 8.50 2.26 0.19
C GLY A 49 7.52 3.38 0.54
N MET A 50 7.24 4.31 -0.38
CA MET A 50 6.29 5.40 -0.15
C MET A 50 4.94 5.18 -0.83
N GLY A 51 4.88 4.42 -1.92
CA GLY A 51 3.70 4.31 -2.77
C GLY A 51 2.51 3.61 -2.11
N TRP A 52 2.74 2.73 -1.13
CA TRP A 52 1.66 2.09 -0.37
C TRP A 52 0.83 3.10 0.44
N LEU A 53 1.36 4.29 0.70
CA LEU A 53 0.63 5.35 1.38
C LEU A 53 -0.61 5.78 0.59
N TYR A 54 -0.56 5.79 -0.74
CA TYR A 54 -1.69 6.22 -1.57
C TYR A 54 -2.96 5.38 -1.37
N PRO A 55 -2.93 4.04 -1.51
CA PRO A 55 -4.11 3.23 -1.24
C PRO A 55 -4.50 3.28 0.25
N ALA A 56 -3.54 3.30 1.18
CA ALA A 56 -3.84 3.43 2.60
C ALA A 56 -4.60 4.74 2.92
N MET A 57 -4.15 5.87 2.38
CA MET A 57 -4.80 7.18 2.52
C MET A 57 -6.22 7.17 1.96
N ALA A 58 -6.44 6.55 0.80
CA ALA A 58 -7.77 6.42 0.21
C ALA A 58 -8.72 5.64 1.12
N ILE A 59 -8.27 4.52 1.70
CA ILE A 59 -9.05 3.70 2.62
C ILE A 59 -9.32 4.45 3.94
N ILE A 60 -8.31 5.14 4.48
CA ILE A 60 -8.43 5.95 5.71
C ILE A 60 -9.44 7.09 5.51
N ARG A 61 -9.36 7.80 4.37
CA ARG A 61 -10.32 8.85 4.01
C ARG A 61 -11.72 8.27 3.87
N TRP A 62 -11.85 7.11 3.24
CA TRP A 62 -13.13 6.43 3.11
C TRP A 62 -13.70 5.97 4.44
N MET A 63 -12.90 5.56 5.45
CA MET A 63 -13.44 5.11 6.75
C MET A 63 -13.72 6.26 7.73
N SER A 64 -13.05 7.41 7.56
CA SER A 64 -13.19 8.58 8.42
C SER A 64 -14.35 9.51 8.05
N LYS A 65 -14.90 9.40 6.83
CA LYS A 65 -16.07 10.18 6.41
C LYS A 65 -17.21 10.07 7.45
N PRO A 66 -17.76 11.19 7.98
CA PRO A 66 -18.88 11.14 8.91
C PRO A 66 -20.12 10.52 8.26
N ASP A 67 -20.93 9.84 9.05
CA ASP A 67 -22.31 9.55 8.63
C ASP A 67 -23.10 10.84 8.91
N ALA A 68 -23.78 11.36 7.88
CA ALA A 68 -24.64 12.54 8.03
C ALA A 68 -25.82 12.24 8.95
#